data_AF-A0A0S8EK81-F1
#
_entry.id   AF-A0A0S8EK81-F1
#
_cell.length_a   1.000
_cell.length_b   1.000
_cell.length_c   1.000
_cell.angle_alpha   90.00
_cell.angle_beta   90.00
_cell.angle_gamma   90.00
#
_symmetry.space_group_name_H-M   'P 1'
#
loop_
_entity.id
_entity.type
_entity.pdbx_description
1 polymer ?
#
loop_
_entity_poly.entity_id
_entity_poly.type
_entity_poly.pdbx_seq_one_letter_code
_entity_poly.pdbx_strand_id
1 'polypeptide(L)'
;MSTRRKITLARWAYQCVHAARALFARDDHTIVVRGDIVWDLDLGEGIDFAIYLLGAFERSSIRAYSQLIHPGAVVIDVGANIGAHTLPFAHLVGPGGRVLAFEPTTYAFHRLQRNLALNPAIAQRVSAYQAMLAAQSGDVPGVDLYARWPLRHAPETRHSTHMGIAASTDGAEVVALDDWIERHNISRVDFIKLDV
;
A
#
# COMPACT_ATOMS: atom_id res chain seq x y z
N MET A 1 15.86 10.98 10.91
CA MET A 1 15.36 10.28 12.13
C MET A 1 15.21 8.80 11.80
N SER A 2 15.79 7.90 12.60
CA SER A 2 15.82 6.45 12.28
C SER A 2 14.45 5.77 12.40
N THR A 3 14.25 4.69 11.64
CA THR A 3 13.00 3.91 11.56
C THR A 3 12.49 3.48 12.93
N ARG A 4 13.39 2.98 13.81
CA ARG A 4 13.04 2.61 15.19
C ARG A 4 12.42 3.77 15.98
N ARG A 5 12.99 4.98 15.89
CA ARG A 5 12.43 6.17 16.59
C ARG A 5 11.07 6.58 16.03
N LYS A 6 10.87 6.49 14.71
CA LYS A 6 9.54 6.73 14.09
C LYS A 6 8.50 5.76 14.64
N ILE A 7 8.83 4.47 14.71
CA ILE A 7 7.94 3.42 15.23
C ILE A 7 7.64 3.62 16.72
N THR A 8 8.62 3.95 17.57
CA THR A 8 8.37 4.23 18.99
C THR A 8 7.38 5.39 19.18
N LEU A 9 7.55 6.49 18.44
CA LEU A 9 6.63 7.63 18.48
C LEU A 9 5.23 7.25 17.99
N ALA A 10 5.14 6.50 16.88
CA ALA A 10 3.87 6.01 16.35
C ALA A 10 3.12 5.11 17.33
N ARG A 11 3.83 4.24 18.07
CA ARG A 11 3.22 3.36 19.09
C ARG A 11 2.68 4.14 20.29
N TRP A 12 3.37 5.19 20.75
CA TRP A 12 2.88 6.06 21.82
C TRP A 12 1.63 6.84 21.38
N ALA A 13 1.67 7.46 20.20
CA ALA A 13 0.51 8.13 19.63
C ALA A 13 -0.68 7.17 19.41
N TYR A 14 -0.41 5.94 18.96
CA TYR A 14 -1.41 4.88 18.84
C TYR A 14 -2.04 4.54 20.18
N GLN A 15 -1.25 4.36 21.25
CA GLN A 15 -1.78 4.07 22.59
C GLN A 15 -2.75 5.16 23.08
N CYS A 16 -2.41 6.45 22.86
CA CYS A 16 -3.31 7.56 23.19
C CYS A 16 -4.61 7.53 22.36
N VAL A 17 -4.53 7.32 21.04
CA VAL A 17 -5.70 7.25 20.15
C VAL A 17 -6.58 6.04 20.48
N HIS A 18 -5.98 4.88 20.71
CA HIS A 18 -6.66 3.63 21.06
C HIS A 18 -7.41 3.77 22.39
N ALA A 19 -6.74 4.28 23.44
CA ALA A 19 -7.38 4.53 24.73
C ALA A 19 -8.55 5.52 24.61
N ALA A 20 -8.36 6.62 23.85
CA ALA A 20 -9.43 7.59 23.60
C ALA A 20 -10.62 6.98 22.83
N ARG A 21 -10.38 6.09 21.85
CA ARG A 21 -11.44 5.37 21.11
C ARG A 21 -12.18 4.36 22.00
N ALA A 22 -11.45 3.64 22.86
CA ALA A 22 -12.01 2.68 23.80
C ALA A 22 -12.98 3.34 24.82
N LEU A 23 -12.71 4.58 25.25
CA LEU A 23 -13.65 5.37 26.09
C LEU A 23 -15.02 5.61 25.43
N PHE A 24 -15.10 5.52 24.10
CA PHE A 24 -16.34 5.62 23.32
C PHE A 24 -16.78 4.28 22.71
N ALA A 25 -16.29 3.15 23.25
CA ALA A 25 -16.57 1.79 22.80
C ALA A 25 -16.29 1.54 21.30
N ARG A 26 -15.26 2.22 20.74
CA ARG A 26 -14.79 2.00 19.37
C ARG A 26 -13.53 1.14 19.38
N ASP A 27 -13.49 0.13 18.51
CA ASP A 27 -12.27 -0.62 18.21
C ASP A 27 -11.31 0.20 17.32
N ASP A 28 -10.32 -0.41 16.70
CA ASP A 28 -9.39 0.27 15.79
C ASP A 28 -9.74 0.12 14.30
N HIS A 29 -10.77 -0.65 13.95
CA HIS A 29 -11.27 -0.65 12.58
C HIS A 29 -12.09 0.62 12.35
N THR A 30 -11.82 1.32 11.24
CA THR A 30 -12.48 2.58 10.97
C THR A 30 -12.50 2.88 9.50
N ILE A 31 -13.69 3.21 8.98
CA ILE A 31 -13.82 3.86 7.69
C ILE A 31 -13.60 5.36 7.90
N VAL A 32 -12.69 5.97 7.14
CA VAL A 32 -12.42 7.42 7.20
C VAL A 32 -12.20 8.02 5.82
N VAL A 33 -12.55 9.29 5.66
CA VAL A 33 -12.26 10.07 4.45
C VAL A 33 -11.00 10.90 4.67
N ARG A 34 -10.08 10.91 3.70
CA ARG A 34 -8.85 11.73 3.67
C ARG A 34 -8.63 12.26 2.26
N GLY A 35 -8.72 13.59 2.10
CA GLY A 35 -8.96 14.17 0.78
C GLY A 35 -10.26 13.63 0.21
N ASP A 36 -10.24 13.21 -1.06
CA ASP A 36 -11.39 12.58 -1.73
C ASP A 36 -11.36 11.03 -1.66
N ILE A 37 -10.50 10.45 -0.81
CA ILE A 37 -10.33 8.99 -0.71
C ILE A 37 -10.95 8.46 0.59
N VAL A 38 -11.79 7.44 0.45
CA VAL A 38 -12.38 6.65 1.55
C VAL A 38 -11.46 5.47 1.87
N TRP A 39 -11.08 5.28 3.13
CA TRP A 39 -10.16 4.23 3.55
C TRP A 39 -10.80 3.29 4.58
N ASP A 40 -10.57 1.98 4.44
CA ASP A 40 -10.81 0.96 5.47
C ASP A 40 -9.49 0.66 6.21
N LEU A 41 -9.38 1.17 7.45
CA LEU A 41 -8.14 1.18 8.23
C LEU A 41 -8.26 0.36 9.51
N ASP A 42 -7.22 -0.42 9.83
CA ASP A 42 -6.92 -0.94 11.18
C ASP A 42 -5.88 -0.01 11.81
N LEU A 43 -6.27 0.83 12.76
CA LEU A 43 -5.34 1.74 13.45
C LEU A 43 -4.24 1.00 14.22
N GLY A 44 -4.38 -0.32 14.42
CA GLY A 44 -3.33 -1.20 14.92
C GLY A 44 -2.15 -1.39 13.96
N GLU A 45 -2.24 -1.03 12.68
CA GLU A 45 -1.17 -1.16 11.67
C GLU A 45 -0.50 0.19 11.37
N GLY A 46 0.82 0.19 11.11
CA GLY A 46 1.61 1.43 11.02
C GLY A 46 1.29 2.34 9.83
N ILE A 47 1.00 1.77 8.65
CA ILE A 47 0.65 2.52 7.43
C ILE A 47 -0.73 3.16 7.61
N ASP A 48 -1.70 2.35 8.02
CA ASP A 48 -3.05 2.76 8.39
C ASP A 48 -3.08 3.90 9.39
N PHE A 49 -2.34 3.77 10.50
CA PHE A 49 -2.31 4.77 11.55
C PHE A 49 -1.72 6.10 11.04
N ALA A 50 -0.75 6.05 10.11
CA ALA A 50 -0.26 7.24 9.43
C ALA A 50 -1.31 7.87 8.49
N ILE A 51 -2.08 7.08 7.74
CA ILE A 51 -3.19 7.59 6.92
C ILE A 51 -4.30 8.18 7.81
N TYR A 52 -4.62 7.56 8.94
CA TYR A 52 -5.60 8.08 9.88
C TYR A 52 -5.14 9.41 10.51
N LEU A 53 -3.96 9.43 11.13
CA LEU A 53 -3.47 10.57 11.91
C LEU A 53 -2.95 11.71 11.03
N LEU A 54 -2.25 11.38 9.94
CA LEU A 54 -1.59 12.34 9.04
C LEU A 54 -2.29 12.46 7.68
N GLY A 55 -3.41 11.78 7.45
CA GLY A 55 -4.15 11.82 6.19
C GLY A 55 -3.50 11.12 4.99
N ALA A 56 -2.25 10.70 5.11
CA ALA A 56 -1.52 9.93 4.11
C ALA A 56 -0.28 9.27 4.71
N PHE A 57 0.11 8.13 4.15
CA PHE A 57 1.47 7.60 4.27
C PHE A 57 2.41 8.42 3.38
N GLU A 58 3.65 8.65 3.84
CA GLU A 58 4.70 9.39 3.11
C GLU A 58 4.26 10.61 2.27
N ARG A 59 3.66 11.62 2.91
CA ARG A 59 3.26 12.91 2.29
C ARG A 59 4.30 13.53 1.33
N SER A 60 5.60 13.36 1.60
CA SER A 60 6.69 13.86 0.73
C SER A 60 6.72 13.16 -0.62
N SER A 61 6.54 11.84 -0.63
CA SER A 61 6.49 11.01 -1.83
C SER A 61 5.27 11.40 -2.68
N ILE A 62 4.08 11.49 -2.07
CA ILE A 62 2.85 11.97 -2.73
C ILE A 62 3.02 13.37 -3.32
N ARG A 63 3.68 14.28 -2.62
CA ARG A 63 3.98 15.63 -3.14
C ARG A 63 4.91 15.57 -4.36
N ALA A 64 5.94 14.73 -4.35
CA ALA A 64 6.81 14.54 -5.51
C ALA A 64 6.04 13.94 -6.69
N TYR A 65 5.17 12.95 -6.45
CA TYR A 65 4.33 12.35 -7.49
C TYR A 65 3.43 13.38 -8.18
N SER A 66 2.86 14.33 -7.44
CA SER A 66 2.05 15.42 -8.01
C SER A 66 2.81 16.39 -8.94
N GLN A 67 4.15 16.29 -8.98
CA GLN A 67 5.02 17.08 -9.88
C GLN A 67 5.54 16.26 -11.07
N LEU A 68 5.40 14.93 -11.04
CA LEU A 68 5.95 14.00 -12.03
C LEU A 68 4.84 13.30 -12.85
N ILE A 69 3.71 12.99 -12.21
CA ILE A 69 2.59 12.29 -12.83
C ILE A 69 1.59 13.32 -13.36
N HIS A 70 1.33 13.25 -14.66
CA HIS A 70 0.34 14.08 -15.33
C HIS A 70 -0.97 13.30 -15.60
N PRO A 71 -2.09 13.99 -15.84
CA PRO A 71 -3.31 13.35 -16.34
C PRO A 71 -3.02 12.58 -17.63
N GLY A 72 -3.64 11.40 -17.78
CA GLY A 72 -3.41 10.50 -18.91
C GLY A 72 -2.15 9.62 -18.80
N ALA A 73 -1.41 9.65 -17.69
CA ALA A 73 -0.26 8.78 -17.46
C ALA A 73 -0.65 7.31 -17.17
N VAL A 74 0.22 6.39 -17.55
CA VAL A 74 0.23 4.98 -17.16
C VAL A 74 1.32 4.80 -16.10
N VAL A 75 0.88 4.46 -14.89
CA VAL A 75 1.71 4.33 -13.69
C VAL A 75 1.82 2.86 -13.31
N ILE A 76 3.01 2.41 -12.94
CA ILE A 76 3.24 1.13 -12.27
C ILE A 76 3.54 1.37 -10.79
N ASP A 77 2.84 0.66 -9.90
CA ASP A 77 3.04 0.67 -8.45
C ASP A 77 3.47 -0.73 -8.00
N VAL A 78 4.78 -0.93 -7.82
CA VAL A 78 5.37 -2.18 -7.31
C VAL A 78 5.43 -2.12 -5.79
N GLY A 79 4.83 -3.10 -5.11
CA GLY A 79 4.62 -3.07 -3.66
C GLY A 79 3.47 -2.13 -3.29
N ALA A 80 2.32 -2.31 -3.93
CA ALA A 80 1.14 -1.46 -3.75
C ALA A 80 0.56 -1.51 -2.32
N ASN A 81 0.86 -2.57 -1.57
CA ASN A 81 0.40 -2.81 -0.20
C ASN A 81 -1.12 -2.59 -0.07
N ILE A 82 -1.61 -1.80 0.88
CA ILE A 82 -3.05 -1.48 1.02
C ILE A 82 -3.58 -0.43 0.04
N GLY A 83 -2.77 -0.02 -0.93
CA GLY A 83 -3.07 1.05 -1.89
C GLY A 83 -2.67 2.45 -1.47
N ALA A 84 -1.82 2.58 -0.43
CA ALA A 84 -1.42 3.86 0.18
C ALA A 84 -0.86 4.88 -0.84
N HIS A 85 -0.18 4.41 -1.88
CA HIS A 85 0.27 5.20 -3.03
C HIS A 85 -0.61 5.00 -4.27
N THR A 86 -1.15 3.79 -4.48
CA THR A 86 -2.03 3.43 -5.60
C THR A 86 -3.26 4.33 -5.73
N LEU A 87 -3.97 4.63 -4.64
CA LEU A 87 -5.18 5.44 -4.69
C LEU A 87 -4.86 6.93 -4.98
N PRO A 88 -3.81 7.54 -4.38
CA PRO A 88 -3.25 8.81 -4.85
C PRO A 88 -2.84 8.81 -6.33
N PHE A 89 -2.17 7.77 -6.83
CA PHE A 89 -1.87 7.65 -8.26
C PHE A 89 -3.14 7.66 -9.11
N ALA A 90 -4.17 6.90 -8.72
CA ALA A 90 -5.45 6.85 -9.43
C ALA A 90 -6.15 8.21 -9.49
N HIS A 91 -5.97 9.07 -8.48
CA HIS A 91 -6.40 10.46 -8.53
C HIS A 91 -5.57 11.27 -9.54
N LEU A 92 -4.23 11.24 -9.44
CA LEU A 92 -3.30 12.02 -10.26
C LEU A 92 -3.38 11.70 -11.76
N VAL A 93 -3.49 10.43 -12.15
CA VAL A 93 -3.55 10.02 -13.57
C VAL A 93 -4.85 10.44 -14.26
N GLY A 94 -5.90 10.80 -13.50
CA GLY A 94 -7.18 11.24 -14.06
C GLY A 94 -7.94 10.16 -14.87
N PRO A 95 -9.08 10.50 -15.48
CA PRO A 95 -9.92 9.53 -16.20
C PRO A 95 -9.29 8.89 -17.44
N GLY A 96 -8.31 9.57 -18.08
CA GLY A 96 -7.63 9.06 -19.27
C GLY A 96 -6.35 8.26 -18.98
N GLY A 97 -5.98 8.10 -17.70
CA GLY A 97 -4.78 7.39 -17.28
C GLY A 97 -5.09 6.07 -16.58
N ARG A 98 -4.04 5.32 -16.22
CA ARG A 98 -4.16 3.99 -15.61
C ARG A 98 -3.07 3.77 -14.55
N VAL A 99 -3.41 3.03 -13.50
CA VAL A 99 -2.46 2.50 -12.52
C VAL A 99 -2.46 0.97 -12.60
N LEU A 100 -1.27 0.40 -12.70
CA LEU A 100 -1.01 -1.04 -12.70
C LEU A 100 -0.35 -1.36 -11.35
N ALA A 101 -1.13 -1.90 -10.43
CA ALA A 101 -0.75 -2.07 -9.03
C ALA A 101 -0.41 -3.53 -8.74
N PHE A 102 0.81 -3.79 -8.28
CA PHE A 102 1.33 -5.12 -8.00
C PHE A 102 1.57 -5.27 -6.50
N GLU A 103 0.82 -6.16 -5.87
CA GLU A 103 0.98 -6.51 -4.45
C GLU A 103 0.94 -8.04 -4.29
N PRO A 104 2.06 -8.69 -3.95
CA PRO A 104 2.11 -10.15 -3.86
C PRO A 104 1.44 -10.72 -2.60
N THR A 105 1.43 -10.00 -1.48
CA THR A 105 0.98 -10.59 -0.22
C THR A 105 -0.55 -10.65 -0.16
N THR A 106 -1.08 -11.84 0.14
CA THR A 106 -2.53 -12.09 0.20
C THR A 106 -3.22 -11.12 1.17
N TYR A 107 -2.58 -10.82 2.30
CA TYR A 107 -3.06 -9.85 3.28
C TYR A 107 -3.24 -8.45 2.69
N ALA A 108 -2.18 -7.88 2.09
CA ALA A 108 -2.27 -6.49 1.64
C ALA A 108 -3.05 -6.36 0.34
N PHE A 109 -2.99 -7.36 -0.55
CA PHE A 109 -3.78 -7.39 -1.78
C PHE A 109 -5.29 -7.34 -1.51
N HIS A 110 -5.80 -8.14 -0.57
CA HIS A 110 -7.21 -8.05 -0.16
C HIS A 110 -7.58 -6.68 0.42
N ARG A 111 -6.66 -6.04 1.14
CA ARG A 111 -6.87 -4.68 1.68
C ARG A 111 -6.84 -3.59 0.61
N LEU A 112 -5.98 -3.73 -0.41
CA LEU A 112 -6.01 -2.91 -1.62
C LEU A 112 -7.35 -3.05 -2.34
N GLN A 113 -7.80 -4.28 -2.62
CA GLN A 113 -9.10 -4.54 -3.23
C GLN A 113 -10.25 -3.91 -2.43
N ARG A 114 -10.21 -4.03 -1.09
CA ARG A 114 -11.19 -3.42 -0.19
C ARG A 114 -11.20 -1.89 -0.28
N ASN A 115 -10.04 -1.25 -0.27
CA ASN A 115 -9.92 0.20 -0.43
C ASN A 115 -10.37 0.66 -1.82
N LEU A 116 -10.04 -0.07 -2.89
CA LEU A 116 -10.53 0.22 -4.24
C LEU A 116 -12.07 0.12 -4.32
N ALA A 117 -12.67 -0.90 -3.71
CA ALA A 117 -14.13 -1.07 -3.68
C ALA A 117 -14.87 0.09 -2.98
N LEU A 118 -14.23 0.77 -2.03
CA LEU A 118 -14.78 1.98 -1.39
C LEU A 118 -14.66 3.26 -2.24
N ASN A 119 -13.89 3.23 -3.35
CA ASN A 119 -13.59 4.39 -4.18
C ASN A 119 -13.90 4.15 -5.68
N PRO A 120 -15.14 3.78 -6.06
CA PRO A 120 -15.47 3.32 -7.40
C PRO A 120 -15.09 4.30 -8.53
N ALA A 121 -15.14 5.62 -8.27
CA ALA A 121 -14.84 6.66 -9.26
C ALA A 121 -13.34 6.76 -9.66
N ILE A 122 -12.42 6.30 -8.80
CA ILE A 122 -10.98 6.21 -9.12
C ILE A 122 -10.54 4.76 -9.33
N ALA A 123 -11.22 3.77 -8.73
CA ALA A 123 -10.90 2.35 -8.90
C ALA A 123 -11.00 1.87 -10.36
N GLN A 124 -11.88 2.47 -11.18
CA GLN A 124 -11.94 2.21 -12.63
C GLN A 124 -10.62 2.50 -13.38
N ARG A 125 -9.71 3.28 -12.77
CA ARG A 125 -8.40 3.61 -13.33
C ARG A 125 -7.31 2.64 -12.86
N VAL A 126 -7.62 1.72 -11.95
CA VAL A 126 -6.66 0.82 -11.31
C VAL A 126 -6.90 -0.62 -11.76
N SER A 127 -5.86 -1.27 -12.27
CA SER A 127 -5.81 -2.72 -12.39
C SER A 127 -4.86 -3.25 -11.33
N ALA A 128 -5.40 -4.02 -10.38
CA ALA A 128 -4.65 -4.59 -9.26
C ALA A 128 -4.37 -6.08 -9.51
N TYR A 129 -3.12 -6.48 -9.37
CA TYR A 129 -2.62 -7.83 -9.63
C TYR A 129 -1.96 -8.38 -8.37
N GLN A 130 -2.38 -9.59 -7.97
CA GLN A 130 -1.67 -10.32 -6.92
C GLN A 130 -0.44 -10.97 -7.54
N ALA A 131 0.67 -10.25 -7.55
CA ALA A 131 1.87 -10.71 -8.22
C ALA A 131 3.15 -10.15 -7.59
N MET A 132 4.18 -10.99 -7.55
CA MET A 132 5.55 -10.65 -7.17
C MET A 132 6.32 -10.34 -8.45
N LEU A 133 6.73 -9.09 -8.63
CA LEU A 133 7.64 -8.75 -9.71
C LEU A 133 9.06 -9.19 -9.36
N ALA A 134 9.66 -10.00 -10.22
CA ALA A 134 10.99 -10.59 -10.04
C ALA A 134 11.89 -10.33 -11.25
N ALA A 135 13.15 -10.77 -11.19
CA ALA A 135 14.08 -10.64 -12.31
C ALA A 135 13.79 -11.63 -13.47
N GLN A 136 13.04 -12.71 -13.19
CA GLN A 136 12.63 -13.74 -14.14
C GLN A 136 11.24 -14.25 -13.74
N SER A 137 10.40 -14.60 -14.71
CA SER A 137 9.15 -15.33 -14.46
C SER A 137 9.43 -16.79 -14.12
N GLY A 138 8.67 -17.39 -13.19
CA GLY A 138 8.86 -18.78 -12.79
C GLY A 138 8.57 -19.03 -11.31
N ASP A 139 9.37 -19.88 -10.67
CA ASP A 139 9.16 -20.28 -9.28
C ASP A 139 9.44 -19.15 -8.28
N VAL A 140 8.66 -19.15 -7.20
CA VAL A 140 8.80 -18.23 -6.07
C VAL A 140 10.18 -18.40 -5.43
N PRO A 141 11.06 -17.38 -5.44
CA PRO A 141 12.26 -17.43 -4.61
C PRO A 141 11.81 -17.46 -3.14
N GLY A 142 12.38 -18.35 -2.33
CA GLY A 142 12.00 -18.55 -0.92
C GLY A 142 12.36 -17.36 -0.03
N VAL A 143 11.61 -16.27 -0.17
CA VAL A 143 11.86 -14.94 0.42
C VAL A 143 10.62 -14.51 1.19
N ASP A 144 10.79 -14.24 2.48
CA ASP A 144 9.74 -13.64 3.30
C ASP A 144 9.42 -12.22 2.80
N LEU A 145 8.18 -11.97 2.37
CA LEU A 145 7.70 -10.62 2.07
C LEU A 145 6.91 -10.04 3.24
N TYR A 146 7.17 -8.77 3.54
CA TYR A 146 6.71 -8.13 4.77
C TYR A 146 5.70 -7.03 4.47
N ALA A 147 4.44 -7.24 4.85
CA ALA A 147 3.34 -6.33 4.53
C ALA A 147 2.59 -5.75 5.74
N ARG A 148 3.05 -6.06 6.96
CA ARG A 148 2.39 -5.69 8.23
C ARG A 148 3.34 -5.03 9.22
N TRP A 149 2.85 -4.02 9.94
CA TRP A 149 3.59 -3.22 10.91
C TRP A 149 2.76 -2.93 12.17
N PRO A 150 2.40 -3.94 12.97
CA PRO A 150 1.48 -3.74 14.08
C PRO A 150 2.10 -2.91 15.21
N LEU A 151 1.26 -2.07 15.80
CA LEU A 151 1.58 -1.13 16.88
C LEU A 151 1.19 -1.72 18.24
N ARG A 152 0.07 -2.47 18.30
CA ARG A 152 -0.50 -3.15 19.49
C ARG A 152 0.57 -3.85 20.34
N HIS A 153 1.16 -4.90 19.80
CA HIS A 153 2.18 -5.73 20.44
C HIS A 153 3.33 -5.98 19.46
N ALA A 154 4.52 -6.24 19.99
CA ALA A 154 5.63 -6.72 19.17
C ALA A 154 5.62 -8.24 19.20
N PRO A 155 5.23 -8.93 18.10
CA PRO A 155 5.57 -10.34 17.99
C PRO A 155 7.09 -10.49 17.98
N GLU A 156 7.53 -11.67 18.41
CA GLU A 156 8.94 -11.98 18.67
C GLU A 156 9.80 -11.89 17.40
N THR A 157 9.22 -12.25 16.25
CA THR A 157 9.86 -12.14 14.93
C THR A 157 9.40 -10.89 14.18
N ARG A 158 10.37 -10.02 13.88
CA ARG A 158 10.22 -8.84 13.00
C ARG A 158 11.51 -8.67 12.21
N HIS A 159 11.43 -8.15 10.98
CA HIS A 159 12.65 -7.88 10.23
C HIS A 159 13.52 -6.81 10.92
N SER A 160 14.84 -7.04 10.98
CA SER A 160 15.79 -6.30 11.81
C SER A 160 15.90 -4.80 11.51
N THR A 161 15.60 -4.42 10.27
CA THR A 161 15.74 -3.06 9.73
C THR A 161 14.41 -2.30 9.65
N HIS A 162 13.42 -2.82 8.89
CA HIS A 162 12.12 -2.15 8.70
C HIS A 162 11.02 -2.62 9.67
N MET A 163 11.29 -3.57 10.56
CA MET A 163 10.42 -4.00 11.67
C MET A 163 9.04 -4.54 11.25
N GLY A 164 8.89 -4.96 9.99
CA GLY A 164 7.67 -5.57 9.47
C GLY A 164 7.55 -7.05 9.86
N ILE A 165 6.38 -7.64 9.60
CA ILE A 165 6.10 -9.07 9.76
C ILE A 165 5.79 -9.68 8.39
N ALA A 166 6.30 -10.90 8.18
CA ALA A 166 6.06 -11.67 6.96
C ALA A 166 4.57 -11.94 6.77
N ALA A 167 4.12 -11.93 5.51
CA ALA A 167 2.76 -12.26 5.11
C ALA A 167 2.83 -13.25 3.95
N SER A 168 1.84 -14.16 3.89
CA SER A 168 1.78 -15.15 2.82
C SER A 168 1.63 -14.47 1.45
N THR A 169 2.25 -15.08 0.44
CA THR A 169 2.11 -14.77 -0.98
C THR A 169 1.25 -15.82 -1.71
N ASP A 170 0.47 -16.63 -0.99
CA ASP A 170 -0.43 -17.64 -1.55
C ASP A 170 -1.37 -17.01 -2.61
N GLY A 171 -1.33 -17.57 -3.81
CA GLY A 171 -2.09 -17.10 -4.97
C GLY A 171 -1.39 -16.03 -5.83
N ALA A 172 -0.20 -15.57 -5.46
CA ALA A 172 0.55 -14.60 -6.27
C ALA A 172 1.24 -15.24 -7.49
N GLU A 173 1.13 -14.60 -8.66
CA GLU A 173 1.99 -14.89 -9.81
C GLU A 173 3.41 -14.37 -9.53
N VAL A 174 4.46 -15.08 -9.96
CA VAL A 174 5.84 -14.57 -9.97
C VAL A 174 6.28 -14.35 -11.41
N VAL A 175 6.62 -13.10 -11.72
CA VAL A 175 6.71 -12.63 -13.10
C VAL A 175 7.75 -11.53 -13.26
N ALA A 176 8.53 -11.58 -14.34
CA ALA A 176 9.35 -10.45 -14.76
C ALA A 176 8.47 -9.34 -15.35
N LEU A 177 8.77 -8.08 -15.00
CA LEU A 177 7.95 -6.95 -15.44
C LEU A 177 7.85 -6.85 -16.98
N ASP A 178 8.94 -7.14 -17.68
CA ASP A 178 8.99 -7.11 -19.15
C ASP A 178 8.07 -8.18 -19.75
N ASP A 179 8.13 -9.42 -19.27
CA ASP A 179 7.21 -10.51 -19.66
C ASP A 179 5.75 -10.14 -19.37
N TRP A 180 5.49 -9.40 -18.29
CA TRP A 180 4.15 -8.95 -17.94
C TRP A 180 3.64 -7.89 -18.92
N ILE A 181 4.49 -6.90 -19.22
CA ILE A 181 4.22 -5.80 -20.16
C ILE A 181 3.92 -6.33 -21.56
N GLU A 182 4.73 -7.29 -22.04
CA GLU A 182 4.52 -7.94 -23.34
C GLU A 182 3.19 -8.70 -23.36
N ARG A 183 2.95 -9.59 -22.37
CA ARG A 183 1.72 -10.37 -22.27
C ARG A 183 0.45 -9.51 -22.21
N HIS A 184 0.51 -8.34 -21.58
CA HIS A 184 -0.63 -7.41 -21.46
C HIS A 184 -0.66 -6.31 -22.53
N ASN A 185 0.26 -6.34 -23.52
CA ASN A 185 0.35 -5.38 -24.61
C ASN A 185 0.42 -3.91 -24.13
N ILE A 186 1.18 -3.65 -23.06
CA ILE A 186 1.32 -2.30 -22.49
C ILE A 186 2.27 -1.47 -23.35
N SER A 187 1.72 -0.60 -24.20
CA SER A 187 2.48 0.19 -25.16
C SER A 187 3.21 1.42 -24.59
N ARG A 188 2.96 1.78 -23.33
CA ARG A 188 3.62 2.90 -22.64
C ARG A 188 3.56 2.75 -21.12
N VAL A 189 4.60 3.25 -20.46
CA VAL A 189 4.68 3.45 -19.02
C VAL A 189 5.35 4.81 -18.81
N ASP A 190 4.68 5.73 -18.11
CA ASP A 190 5.18 7.11 -17.92
C ASP A 190 5.83 7.29 -16.53
N PHE A 191 5.49 6.43 -15.56
CA PHE A 191 6.07 6.45 -14.22
C PHE A 191 6.06 5.06 -13.57
N ILE A 192 7.14 4.72 -12.86
CA ILE A 192 7.24 3.49 -12.05
C ILE A 192 7.64 3.90 -10.63
N LYS A 193 6.84 3.50 -9.64
CA LYS A 193 7.24 3.48 -8.23
C LYS A 193 7.59 2.04 -7.85
N LEU A 194 8.71 1.88 -7.14
CA LEU A 194 9.19 0.62 -6.61
C LEU A 194 9.61 0.82 -5.15
N ASP A 195 8.93 0.13 -4.25
CA ASP A 195 9.12 0.15 -2.78
C ASP A 195 8.79 -1.26 -2.28
N VAL A 196 9.84 -2.06 -2.09
CA VAL A 196 9.83 -3.51 -1.79
C VAL A 196 10.97 -3.88 -0.86
#